data_AF-A0A972F870-F1
#
_entry.id   AF-A0A972F870-F1
#
_cell.length_a   1.000
_cell.length_b   1.000
_cell.length_c   1.000
_cell.angle_alpha   90.00
_cell.angle_beta   90.00
_cell.angle_gamma   90.00
#
_symmetry.space_group_name_H-M   'P 1'
#
loop_
_entity.id
_entity.type
_entity.pdbx_description
1 polymer ?
#
loop_
_entity_poly.entity_id
_entity_poly.type
_entity_poly.pdbx_seq_one_letter_code
_entity_poly.pdbx_strand_id
1 'polypeptide(L)'
;MKKVRGFTLIELMIAITVLAVLLGIGVPSFRSIIQNNRATSTTNDVVAAFQVARSEALKRRQNVTVCRRNATGTACENGTNWAPGWMVIAGGTPIQVWGAPQGNPAITGPNAGVTYTPTGLTTLVAQASVTVAFPGCTGDQQRTVSIAPTGRLNTTRTNCP
;
A
#
# COMPACT_ATOMS: atom_id res chain seq x y z
N MET A 1 57.42 -0.09 25.33
CA MET A 1 56.76 -0.36 24.03
C MET A 1 55.54 -1.25 24.28
N LYS A 2 54.32 -0.76 24.05
CA LYS A 2 53.09 -1.58 24.17
C LYS A 2 53.00 -2.48 22.93
N LYS A 3 53.09 -3.81 23.11
CA LYS A 3 52.81 -4.78 22.04
C LYS A 3 51.34 -4.66 21.65
N VAL A 4 51.07 -4.40 20.38
CA VAL A 4 49.73 -4.51 19.80
C VAL A 4 49.39 -6.01 19.74
N ARG A 5 48.31 -6.43 20.41
CA ARG A 5 47.79 -7.80 20.30
C ARG A 5 46.98 -7.88 19.00
N GLY A 6 47.44 -8.66 18.03
CA GLY A 6 46.72 -8.96 16.80
C GLY A 6 45.79 -10.17 16.98
N PHE A 7 44.77 -10.26 16.13
CA PHE A 7 43.91 -11.45 16.02
C PHE A 7 44.68 -12.61 15.39
N THR A 8 44.40 -13.82 15.85
CA THR A 8 44.91 -15.05 15.22
C THR A 8 44.13 -15.36 13.95
N LEU A 9 44.77 -16.08 13.00
CA LEU A 9 44.11 -16.51 11.76
C LEU A 9 42.85 -17.34 12.07
N ILE A 10 42.90 -18.18 13.11
CA ILE A 10 41.77 -19.01 13.51
C ILE A 10 40.61 -18.18 14.08
N GLU A 11 40.87 -17.14 14.87
CA GLU A 11 39.82 -16.22 15.36
C GLU A 11 39.13 -15.48 14.23
N LEU A 12 39.89 -15.03 13.22
CA LEU A 12 39.30 -14.37 12.05
C LEU A 12 38.39 -15.34 11.27
N MET A 13 38.83 -16.58 11.07
CA MET A 13 38.02 -17.59 10.38
C MET A 13 36.72 -17.87 11.15
N ILE A 14 36.78 -18.08 12.46
CA ILE A 14 35.58 -18.32 13.29
C ILE A 14 34.65 -17.10 13.23
N ALA A 15 35.16 -15.88 13.34
CA ALA A 15 34.36 -14.66 13.27
C ALA A 15 33.62 -14.54 11.92
N ILE A 16 34.31 -14.81 10.81
CA ILE A 16 33.70 -14.80 9.46
C ILE A 16 32.66 -15.90 9.32
N THR A 17 32.91 -17.11 9.87
CA THR A 17 31.93 -18.20 9.85
C THR A 17 30.66 -17.84 10.61
N VAL A 18 30.78 -17.30 11.82
CA VAL A 18 29.62 -16.85 12.61
C VAL A 18 28.88 -15.74 11.89
N LEU A 19 29.59 -14.75 11.33
CA LEU A 19 28.99 -13.68 10.54
C LEU A 19 28.22 -14.23 9.33
N ALA A 20 28.76 -15.22 8.62
CA ALA A 20 28.10 -15.83 7.46
C ALA A 20 26.79 -16.52 7.86
N VAL A 21 26.77 -17.26 8.97
CA VAL A 21 25.55 -17.90 9.50
C VAL A 21 24.50 -16.84 9.88
N LEU A 22 24.91 -15.79 10.60
CA LEU A 22 24.03 -14.70 10.99
C LEU A 22 23.43 -13.97 9.78
N LEU A 23 24.23 -13.69 8.75
CA LEU A 23 23.76 -13.06 7.52
C LEU A 23 22.81 -13.96 6.74
N GLY A 24 23.07 -15.27 6.69
CA GLY A 24 22.21 -16.25 6.02
C GLY A 24 20.77 -16.26 6.54
N ILE A 25 20.59 -16.05 7.85
CA ILE A 25 19.27 -16.01 8.50
C ILE A 25 18.73 -14.57 8.58
N GLY A 26 19.58 -13.58 8.84
CA GLY A 26 19.17 -12.19 9.05
C GLY A 26 18.66 -11.49 7.80
N VAL A 27 19.39 -11.61 6.67
CA VAL A 27 19.06 -10.93 5.42
C VAL A 27 17.65 -11.26 4.88
N PRO A 28 17.20 -12.53 4.79
CA PRO A 28 15.85 -12.82 4.30
C PRO A 28 14.75 -12.26 5.23
N SER A 29 14.98 -12.26 6.55
CA SER A 29 14.03 -11.68 7.53
C SER A 29 13.84 -10.18 7.32
N PHE A 30 14.94 -9.42 7.13
CA PHE A 30 14.86 -7.98 6.86
C PHE A 30 14.09 -7.65 5.59
N ARG A 31 14.22 -8.45 4.52
CA ARG A 31 13.46 -8.25 3.27
C ARG A 31 11.95 -8.36 3.50
N SER A 32 11.52 -9.37 4.26
CA SER A 32 10.11 -9.59 4.62
C SER A 32 9.53 -8.42 5.45
N ILE A 33 10.30 -7.92 6.42
CA ILE A 33 9.89 -6.76 7.24
C ILE A 33 9.70 -5.51 6.37
N ILE A 34 10.65 -5.22 5.48
CA ILE A 34 10.58 -4.06 4.58
C ILE A 34 9.36 -4.16 3.66
N GLN A 35 9.10 -5.34 3.07
CA GLN A 35 7.92 -5.56 2.22
C GLN A 35 6.62 -5.37 2.99
N ASN A 36 6.50 -5.91 4.20
CA ASN A 36 5.30 -5.76 5.02
C ASN A 36 5.07 -4.30 5.46
N ASN A 37 6.13 -3.55 5.75
CA ASN A 37 6.05 -2.12 6.03
C ASN A 37 5.57 -1.33 4.80
N ARG A 38 6.09 -1.65 3.61
CA ARG A 38 5.62 -1.05 2.35
C ARG A 38 4.16 -1.39 2.07
N ALA A 39 3.76 -2.64 2.25
CA ALA A 39 2.36 -3.07 2.12
C ALA A 39 1.45 -2.28 3.06
N THR A 40 1.84 -2.17 4.33
CA THR A 40 1.08 -1.41 5.33
C THR A 40 1.01 0.08 4.97
N SER A 41 2.11 0.69 4.54
CA SER A 41 2.14 2.11 4.12
C SER A 41 1.20 2.35 2.93
N THR A 42 1.33 1.57 1.86
CA THR A 42 0.48 1.71 0.67
C THR A 42 -0.99 1.50 1.01
N THR A 43 -1.31 0.51 1.85
CA THR A 43 -2.68 0.29 2.33
C THR A 43 -3.21 1.47 3.14
N ASN A 44 -2.39 2.08 4.00
CA ASN A 44 -2.77 3.26 4.75
C ASN A 44 -3.02 4.46 3.82
N ASP A 45 -2.24 4.62 2.76
CA ASP A 45 -2.46 5.67 1.76
C ASP A 45 -3.78 5.47 0.99
N VAL A 46 -4.12 4.22 0.67
CA VAL A 46 -5.44 3.87 0.11
C VAL A 46 -6.54 4.25 1.10
N VAL A 47 -6.44 3.81 2.36
CA VAL A 47 -7.42 4.14 3.41
C VAL A 47 -7.56 5.66 3.58
N ALA A 48 -6.45 6.39 3.56
CA ALA A 48 -6.43 7.85 3.64
C ALA A 48 -7.20 8.48 2.47
N ALA A 49 -7.04 7.99 1.24
CA ALA A 49 -7.78 8.50 0.08
C ALA A 49 -9.30 8.36 0.26
N PHE A 50 -9.78 7.22 0.76
CA PHE A 50 -11.20 7.03 1.04
C PHE A 50 -11.71 7.90 2.20
N GLN A 51 -10.90 8.10 3.25
CA GLN A 51 -11.25 9.00 4.35
C GLN A 51 -11.32 10.46 3.89
N VAL A 52 -10.36 10.91 3.08
CA VAL A 52 -10.37 12.24 2.46
C VAL A 52 -11.62 12.39 1.62
N ALA A 53 -11.90 11.47 0.70
CA ALA A 53 -13.09 11.53 -0.15
C ALA A 53 -14.40 11.62 0.64
N ARG A 54 -14.56 10.79 1.67
CA ARG A 54 -15.73 10.83 2.54
C ARG A 54 -15.87 12.19 3.26
N SER A 55 -14.78 12.69 3.82
CA SER A 55 -14.79 13.98 4.51
C SER A 55 -15.08 15.14 3.58
N GLU A 56 -14.54 15.12 2.35
CA GLU A 56 -14.75 16.15 1.35
C GLU A 56 -16.17 16.11 0.79
N ALA A 57 -16.77 14.92 0.63
CA ALA A 57 -18.17 14.79 0.23
C ALA A 57 -19.12 15.43 1.25
N LEU A 58 -18.87 15.18 2.54
CA LEU A 58 -19.62 15.79 3.64
C LEU A 58 -19.42 17.31 3.70
N LYS A 59 -18.17 17.78 3.66
CA LYS A 59 -17.83 19.21 3.75
C LYS A 59 -18.38 20.03 2.59
N ARG A 60 -18.26 19.51 1.37
CA ARG A 60 -18.65 20.22 0.14
C ARG A 60 -20.10 19.99 -0.27
N ARG A 61 -20.80 19.06 0.41
CA ARG A 61 -22.16 18.61 0.05
C ARG A 61 -22.29 18.21 -1.42
N GLN A 62 -21.25 17.58 -1.98
CA GLN A 62 -21.23 17.09 -3.35
C GLN A 62 -20.64 15.69 -3.43
N ASN A 63 -20.85 15.01 -4.56
CA ASN A 63 -20.25 13.71 -4.81
C ASN A 63 -18.73 13.84 -4.95
N VAL A 64 -18.00 12.94 -4.29
CA VAL A 64 -16.53 12.86 -4.36
C VAL A 64 -16.13 11.43 -4.67
N THR A 65 -15.28 11.25 -5.67
CA THR A 65 -14.91 9.93 -6.18
C THR A 65 -13.45 9.63 -5.88
N VAL A 66 -13.18 8.42 -5.39
CA VAL A 66 -11.84 7.82 -5.35
C VAL A 66 -11.71 6.91 -6.57
N CYS A 67 -10.71 7.12 -7.40
CA CYS A 67 -10.53 6.36 -8.63
C CYS A 67 -9.05 6.19 -8.97
N ARG A 68 -8.75 5.23 -9.85
CA ARG A 68 -7.48 5.17 -10.56
C ARG A 68 -7.29 6.49 -11.32
N ARG A 69 -6.10 7.08 -11.19
CA ARG A 69 -5.75 8.30 -11.95
C ARG A 69 -5.35 7.95 -13.38
N ASN A 70 -5.53 8.90 -14.29
CA ASN A 70 -4.84 8.89 -15.57
C ASN A 70 -3.33 9.21 -15.40
N ALA A 71 -2.57 9.05 -16.48
CA ALA A 71 -1.12 9.30 -16.48
C ALA A 71 -0.74 10.70 -15.95
N THR A 72 -1.52 11.73 -16.30
CA THR A 72 -1.28 13.13 -15.90
C THR A 72 -1.78 13.47 -14.50
N GLY A 73 -2.54 12.60 -13.84
CA GLY A 73 -3.09 12.86 -12.50
C GLY A 73 -4.23 13.90 -12.47
N THR A 74 -4.93 14.10 -13.58
CA THR A 74 -5.96 15.14 -13.72
C THR A 74 -7.38 14.61 -13.77
N ALA A 75 -7.56 13.33 -14.08
CA ALA A 75 -8.88 12.71 -14.23
C ALA A 75 -8.86 11.24 -13.81
N CYS A 76 -10.05 10.72 -13.51
CA CYS A 76 -10.26 9.28 -13.34
C CYS A 76 -10.05 8.55 -14.68
N GLU A 77 -9.43 7.39 -14.63
CA GLU A 77 -9.35 6.46 -15.74
C GLU A 77 -9.98 5.13 -15.30
N ASN A 78 -10.83 4.55 -16.13
CA ASN A 78 -11.38 3.23 -15.82
C ASN A 78 -10.26 2.18 -15.85
N GLY A 79 -10.35 1.20 -14.97
CA GLY A 79 -9.45 0.06 -14.93
C GLY A 79 -9.27 -0.46 -13.51
N THR A 80 -8.98 -1.74 -13.41
CA THR A 80 -8.75 -2.40 -12.12
C THR A 80 -7.31 -2.25 -11.64
N ASN A 81 -6.35 -1.94 -12.51
CA ASN A 81 -4.95 -1.73 -12.13
C ASN A 81 -4.71 -0.32 -11.57
N TRP A 82 -4.66 -0.21 -10.25
CA TRP A 82 -4.42 1.04 -9.52
C TRP A 82 -2.93 1.26 -9.20
N ALA A 83 -2.03 0.39 -9.65
CA ALA A 83 -0.59 0.52 -9.42
C ALA A 83 0.03 1.84 -9.92
N PRO A 84 -0.42 2.45 -11.04
CA PRO A 84 0.05 3.77 -11.47
C PRO A 84 -0.31 4.91 -10.51
N GLY A 85 -1.24 4.67 -9.58
CA GLY A 85 -1.72 5.62 -8.60
C GLY A 85 -3.24 5.78 -8.61
N TRP A 86 -3.73 6.55 -7.65
CA TRP A 86 -5.15 6.86 -7.47
C TRP A 86 -5.31 8.32 -7.06
N MET A 87 -6.54 8.81 -7.09
CA MET A 87 -6.85 10.19 -6.74
C MET A 87 -8.24 10.32 -6.14
N VAL A 88 -8.44 11.44 -5.46
CA VAL A 88 -9.73 11.93 -4.99
C VAL A 88 -10.13 13.11 -5.86
N ILE A 89 -11.32 13.07 -6.45
CA ILE A 89 -11.83 14.09 -7.37
C ILE A 89 -13.25 14.50 -7.00
N ALA A 90 -13.58 15.78 -7.17
CA ALA A 90 -14.95 16.27 -6.98
C ALA A 90 -15.34 17.21 -8.12
N GLY A 91 -16.45 16.94 -8.80
CA GLY A 91 -16.93 17.77 -9.92
C GLY A 91 -15.89 17.97 -11.04
N GLY A 92 -15.01 16.98 -11.28
CA GLY A 92 -13.94 17.07 -12.27
C GLY A 92 -12.65 17.77 -11.79
N THR A 93 -12.60 18.25 -10.54
CA THR A 93 -11.42 18.88 -9.95
C THR A 93 -10.66 17.93 -9.03
N PRO A 94 -9.36 17.67 -9.27
CA PRO A 94 -8.52 16.89 -8.37
C PRO A 94 -8.42 17.55 -6.99
N ILE A 95 -8.72 16.80 -5.92
CA ILE A 95 -8.51 17.24 -4.54
C ILE A 95 -7.14 16.79 -4.05
N GLN A 96 -6.83 15.51 -4.25
CA GLN A 96 -5.57 14.92 -3.83
C GLN A 96 -5.21 13.75 -4.76
N VAL A 97 -3.93 13.63 -5.08
CA VAL A 97 -3.40 12.63 -6.00
C VAL A 97 -2.29 11.85 -5.32
N TRP A 98 -2.37 10.53 -5.40
CA TRP A 98 -1.31 9.61 -4.99
C TRP A 98 -0.64 9.05 -6.25
N GLY A 99 0.69 9.14 -6.28
CA GLY A 99 1.49 8.54 -7.34
C GLY A 99 1.66 7.04 -7.17
N ALA A 100 2.32 6.41 -8.14
CA ALA A 100 2.72 5.02 -8.04
C ALA A 100 3.61 4.82 -6.80
N PRO A 101 3.24 3.92 -5.87
CA PRO A 101 4.04 3.66 -4.67
C PRO A 101 5.36 2.95 -5.03
N GLN A 102 6.37 3.16 -4.20
CA GLN A 102 7.67 2.49 -4.40
C GLN A 102 7.56 0.98 -4.24
N GLY A 103 8.42 0.24 -4.96
CA GLY A 103 8.44 -1.23 -4.92
C GLY A 103 7.42 -1.91 -5.82
N ASN A 104 6.75 -1.15 -6.70
CA ASN A 104 5.88 -1.61 -7.77
C ASN A 104 4.88 -2.69 -7.34
N PRO A 105 4.03 -2.43 -6.33
CA PRO A 105 3.00 -3.38 -5.93
C PRO A 105 1.96 -3.55 -7.03
N ALA A 106 1.42 -4.76 -7.13
CA ALA A 106 0.15 -5.00 -7.80
C ALA A 106 -0.96 -4.43 -6.91
N ILE A 107 -1.68 -3.43 -7.41
CA ILE A 107 -2.84 -2.85 -6.73
C ILE A 107 -4.05 -3.06 -7.62
N THR A 108 -5.03 -3.82 -7.12
CA THR A 108 -6.26 -4.12 -7.84
C THR A 108 -7.43 -3.46 -7.13
N GLY A 109 -8.16 -2.60 -7.82
CA GLY A 109 -9.32 -1.89 -7.27
C GLY A 109 -10.55 -1.90 -8.18
N PRO A 110 -11.62 -1.18 -7.80
CA PRO A 110 -12.85 -1.10 -8.60
C PRO A 110 -12.61 -0.39 -9.93
N ASN A 111 -13.22 -0.90 -11.00
CA ASN A 111 -12.99 -0.41 -12.37
C ASN A 111 -13.32 1.08 -12.55
N ALA A 112 -14.45 1.55 -11.99
CA ALA A 112 -14.89 2.94 -12.10
C ALA A 112 -14.57 3.78 -10.85
N GLY A 113 -13.82 3.23 -9.90
CA GLY A 113 -13.67 3.85 -8.58
C GLY A 113 -14.89 3.70 -7.67
N VAL A 114 -14.90 4.50 -6.60
CA VAL A 114 -15.96 4.53 -5.59
C VAL A 114 -16.33 5.98 -5.32
N THR A 115 -17.62 6.28 -5.41
CA THR A 115 -18.14 7.62 -5.16
C THR A 115 -18.82 7.69 -3.80
N TYR A 116 -18.39 8.64 -2.98
CA TYR A 116 -19.08 9.05 -1.78
C TYR A 116 -20.12 10.14 -2.10
N THR A 117 -21.30 10.00 -1.51
CA THR A 117 -22.37 10.98 -1.60
C THR A 117 -22.26 12.01 -0.47
N PRO A 118 -22.99 13.14 -0.53
CA PRO A 118 -23.04 14.15 0.52
C PRO A 118 -23.48 13.64 1.91
N THR A 119 -24.02 12.43 2.00
CA THR A 119 -24.42 11.79 3.26
C THR A 119 -23.33 10.90 3.86
N GLY A 120 -22.18 10.79 3.18
CA GLY A 120 -21.06 9.93 3.59
C GLY A 120 -21.26 8.45 3.32
N LEU A 121 -22.33 8.07 2.62
CA LEU A 121 -22.54 6.76 2.03
C LEU A 121 -21.81 6.67 0.69
N THR A 122 -21.67 5.45 0.16
CA THR A 122 -21.16 5.25 -1.20
C THR A 122 -22.28 4.93 -2.17
N THR A 123 -22.03 5.09 -3.46
CA THR A 123 -22.94 4.65 -4.54
C THR A 123 -22.86 3.16 -4.83
N LEU A 124 -22.14 2.38 -4.00
CA LEU A 124 -21.97 0.94 -4.20
C LEU A 124 -23.25 0.18 -3.82
N VAL A 125 -23.59 -0.84 -4.60
CA VAL A 125 -24.69 -1.77 -4.32
C VAL A 125 -24.23 -3.04 -3.59
N ALA A 126 -22.92 -3.28 -3.55
CA ALA A 126 -22.26 -4.39 -2.85
C ALA A 126 -20.89 -3.93 -2.34
N GLN A 127 -20.27 -4.71 -1.45
CA GLN A 127 -18.92 -4.41 -0.98
C GLN A 127 -17.93 -4.40 -2.16
N ALA A 128 -17.09 -3.37 -2.22
CA ALA A 128 -15.96 -3.29 -3.13
C ALA A 128 -14.65 -3.48 -2.35
N SER A 129 -13.55 -3.75 -3.04
CA SER A 129 -12.24 -3.86 -2.39
C SER A 129 -11.12 -3.27 -3.23
N VAL A 130 -10.06 -2.87 -2.53
CA VAL A 130 -8.75 -2.56 -3.11
C VAL A 130 -7.73 -3.50 -2.47
N THR A 131 -7.07 -4.32 -3.27
CA THR A 131 -6.03 -5.24 -2.83
C THR A 131 -4.65 -4.69 -3.17
N VAL A 132 -3.68 -4.90 -2.28
CA VAL A 132 -2.29 -4.48 -2.42
C VAL A 132 -1.39 -5.70 -2.17
N ALA A 133 -0.65 -6.10 -3.19
CA ALA A 133 0.33 -7.19 -3.10
C ALA A 133 1.69 -6.73 -3.67
N PHE A 134 2.77 -6.99 -2.94
CA PHE A 134 4.13 -6.65 -3.40
C PHE A 134 4.79 -7.82 -4.14
N PRO A 135 5.71 -7.57 -5.07
CA PRO A 135 6.49 -8.64 -5.69
C PRO A 135 7.23 -9.47 -4.62
N GLY A 136 7.12 -10.80 -4.70
CA GLY A 136 7.70 -11.71 -3.71
C GLY A 136 6.93 -11.79 -2.38
N CYS A 137 5.65 -11.39 -2.37
CA CYS A 137 4.72 -11.63 -1.27
C CYS A 137 4.70 -13.12 -0.89
N THR A 138 4.73 -13.42 0.41
CA THR A 138 4.60 -14.78 0.95
C THR A 138 3.55 -14.84 2.07
N GLY A 139 2.92 -16.00 2.29
CA GLY A 139 1.94 -16.16 3.37
C GLY A 139 0.75 -15.20 3.24
N ASP A 140 0.39 -14.52 4.33
CA ASP A 140 -0.75 -13.60 4.45
C ASP A 140 -0.38 -12.11 4.25
N GLN A 141 0.71 -11.83 3.53
CA GLN A 141 1.25 -10.48 3.41
C GLN A 141 0.45 -9.56 2.46
N GLN A 142 -0.50 -10.09 1.68
CA GLN A 142 -1.38 -9.26 0.88
C GLN A 142 -2.34 -8.49 1.79
N ARG A 143 -2.59 -7.22 1.45
CA ARG A 143 -3.52 -6.36 2.20
C ARG A 143 -4.75 -6.08 1.36
N THR A 144 -5.91 -6.16 1.98
CA THR A 144 -7.19 -5.88 1.32
C THR A 144 -7.95 -4.83 2.11
N VAL A 145 -8.28 -3.72 1.46
CA VAL A 145 -9.20 -2.71 1.99
C VAL A 145 -10.57 -3.00 1.42
N SER A 146 -11.52 -3.36 2.26
CA SER A 146 -12.92 -3.54 1.90
C SER A 146 -13.70 -2.25 2.19
N ILE A 147 -14.57 -1.88 1.25
CA ILE A 147 -15.40 -0.69 1.29
C ILE A 147 -16.86 -1.12 1.23
N ALA A 148 -17.58 -0.91 2.33
CA ALA A 148 -19.00 -1.22 2.41
C ALA A 148 -19.84 -0.11 1.75
N PRO A 149 -21.06 -0.42 1.27
CA PRO A 149 -22.03 0.57 0.79
C PRO A 149 -22.24 1.74 1.76
N THR A 150 -22.17 1.48 3.07
CA THR A 150 -22.29 2.47 4.15
C THR A 150 -21.10 3.43 4.28
N GLY A 151 -20.07 3.28 3.44
CA GLY A 151 -18.86 4.09 3.50
C GLY A 151 -17.86 3.68 4.58
N ARG A 152 -18.11 2.55 5.27
CA ARG A 152 -17.16 1.96 6.23
C ARG A 152 -16.01 1.28 5.49
N LEU A 153 -14.80 1.50 5.99
CA LEU A 153 -13.58 0.84 5.54
C LEU A 153 -13.21 -0.25 6.54
N ASN A 154 -12.72 -1.38 6.05
CA ASN A 154 -12.10 -2.41 6.87
C ASN A 154 -10.86 -2.97 6.17
N THR A 155 -9.76 -3.13 6.90
CA THR A 155 -8.50 -3.63 6.35
C THR A 155 -8.24 -5.03 6.87
N THR A 156 -7.99 -5.96 5.96
CA THR A 156 -7.66 -7.36 6.29
C THR A 156 -6.35 -7.78 5.65
N ARG A 157 -5.73 -8.79 6.24
CA ARG A 157 -4.64 -9.55 5.62
C ARG A 157 -5.24 -10.72 4.86
N THR A 158 -4.70 -11.01 3.69
CA THR A 158 -5.13 -12.12 2.83
C THR A 158 -3.90 -12.84 2.31
N ASN A 159 -4.09 -14.08 1.87
CA ASN A 159 -3.00 -14.82 1.25
C ASN A 159 -2.51 -14.10 -0.01
N CYS A 160 -1.19 -14.13 -0.21
CA CYS A 160 -0.58 -13.75 -1.47
C CYS A 160 -1.10 -14.68 -2.59
N PRO A 161 -1.20 -14.17 -3.84
CA PRO A 161 -1.59 -14.98 -4.98
C PRO A 161 -0.52 -16.01 -5.38
#